data_AF-A0A949ZCM7-F1
#
_entry.id   AF-A0A949ZCM7-F1
#
_cell.length_a   1.000
_cell.length_b   1.000
_cell.length_c   1.000
_cell.angle_alpha   90.00
_cell.angle_beta   90.00
_cell.angle_gamma   90.00
#
_symmetry.space_group_name_H-M   'P 1'
#
loop_
_entity.id
_entity.type
_entity.pdbx_description
1 polymer ?
#
loop_
_entity_poly.entity_id
_entity_poly.type
_entity_poly.pdbx_seq_one_letter_code
_entity_poly.pdbx_strand_id
1 'polypeptide(L)' 'LSAKVKELIALAIAVTRECDGCIAAHARGSVRHGATVDEVAEAMGVTILMNGGPGTVYGPRALEAFMEFAATPVR' A
#
# COMPACT_ATOMS: atom_id res chain seq x y z
N LEU A 1 8.36 7.87 -13.98
CA LEU A 1 8.04 7.33 -12.63
C LEU A 1 8.62 5.93 -12.51
N SER A 2 9.39 5.67 -11.44
CA SER A 2 9.95 4.33 -11.17
C SER A 2 8.84 3.33 -10.84
N ALA A 3 9.14 2.02 -10.97
CA ALA A 3 8.17 0.98 -10.65
C ALA A 3 7.70 1.05 -9.18
N LYS A 4 8.62 1.34 -8.25
CA LYS A 4 8.31 1.62 -6.84
C LYS A 4 7.24 2.70 -6.67
N VAL A 5 7.41 3.84 -7.33
CA VAL A 5 6.44 4.94 -7.23
C VAL A 5 5.10 4.57 -7.86
N LYS A 6 5.10 3.80 -8.97
CA LYS A 6 3.86 3.30 -9.57
C LYS A 6 3.11 2.34 -8.65
N GLU A 7 3.81 1.45 -7.94
CA GLU A 7 3.20 0.54 -6.97
C GLU A 7 2.63 1.27 -5.75
N LEU A 8 3.32 2.29 -5.24
CA LEU A 8 2.78 3.13 -4.15
C LEU A 8 1.50 3.86 -4.56
N ILE A 9 1.45 4.40 -5.79
CA ILE A 9 0.24 5.02 -6.35
C ILE A 9 -0.87 3.96 -6.49
N ALA A 10 -0.54 2.77 -7.01
CA ALA A 10 -1.51 1.70 -7.19
C ALA A 10 -2.06 1.18 -5.84
N LEU A 11 -1.22 1.10 -4.80
CA LEU A 11 -1.62 0.74 -3.45
C LEU A 11 -2.56 1.78 -2.84
N ALA A 12 -2.27 3.07 -3.00
CA ALA A 12 -3.18 4.14 -2.60
C ALA A 12 -4.53 4.04 -3.32
N ILE A 13 -4.53 3.81 -4.65
CA ILE A 13 -5.76 3.63 -5.42
C ILE A 13 -6.52 2.39 -4.92
N ALA A 14 -5.85 1.27 -4.66
CA ALA A 14 -6.45 0.06 -4.14
C ALA A 14 -7.20 0.30 -2.82
N VAL A 15 -6.63 1.11 -1.93
CA VAL A 15 -7.28 1.57 -0.69
C VAL A 15 -8.52 2.42 -0.99
N THR A 16 -8.44 3.40 -1.90
CA THR A 16 -9.62 4.21 -2.29
C THR A 16 -10.69 3.43 -3.07
N ARG A 17 -10.38 2.22 -3.52
CA ARG A 17 -11.31 1.29 -4.17
C ARG A 17 -11.80 0.20 -3.23
N GLU A 18 -11.31 0.18 -1.99
CA GLU A 18 -11.71 -0.78 -0.96
C GLU A 18 -11.53 -2.23 -1.45
N CYS A 19 -10.52 -2.45 -2.31
CA CYS A 19 -10.29 -3.71 -3.01
C CYS A 19 -9.19 -4.52 -2.30
N ASP A 20 -9.58 -5.45 -1.43
CA ASP A 20 -8.65 -6.27 -0.65
C ASP A 20 -7.64 -7.05 -1.55
N GLY A 21 -8.11 -7.59 -2.68
CA GLY A 21 -7.23 -8.28 -3.64
C GLY A 21 -6.21 -7.34 -4.28
N CYS A 22 -6.60 -6.09 -4.57
CA CYS A 22 -5.73 -5.07 -5.13
C CYS A 22 -4.72 -4.59 -4.08
N ILE A 23 -5.14 -4.44 -2.82
CA ILE A 23 -4.27 -4.09 -1.70
C ILE A 23 -3.17 -5.15 -1.57
N ALA A 24 -3.54 -6.44 -1.52
CA ALA A 24 -2.56 -7.51 -1.43
C ALA A 24 -1.60 -7.55 -2.64
N ALA A 25 -2.12 -7.31 -3.85
CA ALA A 25 -1.29 -7.31 -5.07
C ALA A 25 -0.26 -6.18 -5.07
N HIS A 26 -0.67 -4.96 -4.76
CA HIS A 26 0.18 -3.77 -4.81
C HIS A 26 1.03 -3.58 -3.55
N ALA A 27 0.65 -4.14 -2.41
CA ALA A 27 1.51 -4.27 -1.25
C ALA A 27 2.72 -5.16 -1.58
N ARG A 28 2.48 -6.36 -2.14
CA ARG A 28 3.56 -7.26 -2.62
C ARG A 28 4.39 -6.62 -3.73
N GLY A 29 3.74 -5.93 -4.67
CA GLY A 29 4.40 -5.17 -5.72
C GLY A 29 5.34 -4.10 -5.16
N SER A 30 4.90 -3.37 -4.13
CA SER A 30 5.71 -2.36 -3.44
C SER A 30 6.94 -2.97 -2.78
N VAL A 31 6.80 -4.11 -2.08
CA VAL A 31 7.94 -4.85 -1.49
C VAL A 31 8.95 -5.26 -2.57
N ARG A 32 8.47 -5.86 -3.67
CA ARG A 32 9.33 -6.32 -4.78
C ARG A 32 10.14 -5.21 -5.43
N HIS A 33 9.63 -3.99 -5.43
CA HIS A 33 10.31 -2.82 -5.99
C HIS A 33 11.06 -1.99 -4.93
N GLY A 34 11.23 -2.52 -3.72
CA GLY A 34 12.06 -1.91 -2.68
C GLY A 34 11.45 -0.66 -2.04
N ALA A 35 10.11 -0.59 -1.93
CA ALA A 35 9.48 0.38 -1.04
C ALA A 35 9.89 0.11 0.41
N THR A 36 10.03 1.18 1.19
CA THR A 36 10.23 1.08 2.64
C THR A 36 8.90 1.18 3.38
N VAL A 37 8.88 0.73 4.64
CA VAL A 37 7.71 0.93 5.53
C VAL A 37 7.34 2.40 5.61
N ASP A 38 8.32 3.29 5.75
CA ASP A 38 8.11 4.74 5.86
C ASP A 38 7.46 5.31 4.58
N GLU A 39 7.92 4.89 3.39
CA GLU A 39 7.32 5.34 2.12
C GLU A 39 5.86 4.90 1.97
N VAL A 40 5.53 3.69 2.43
CA VAL A 40 4.15 3.19 2.43
C VAL A 40 3.31 3.92 3.47
N ALA A 41 3.85 4.16 4.67
CA ALA A 41 3.15 4.88 5.73
C ALA A 41 2.83 6.33 5.31
N GLU A 42 3.77 7.04 4.69
CA GLU A 42 3.56 8.38 4.13
C GLU A 42 2.48 8.38 3.04
N ALA A 43 2.53 7.41 2.11
CA ALA A 43 1.52 7.25 1.07
C ALA A 43 0.13 6.96 1.65
N MET A 44 0.05 6.13 2.70
CA MET A 44 -1.21 5.84 3.40
C MET A 44 -1.71 7.06 4.19
N GLY A 45 -0.82 7.88 4.76
CA GLY A 45 -1.17 9.15 5.39
C GLY A 45 -1.88 10.10 4.42
N VAL A 46 -1.33 10.27 3.22
CA VAL A 46 -1.99 11.03 2.14
C VAL A 46 -3.30 10.38 1.71
N THR A 47 -3.33 9.05 1.62
CA THR A 47 -4.56 8.32 1.24
C THR A 47 -5.67 8.51 2.27
N ILE A 48 -5.35 8.49 3.56
CA ILE A 48 -6.29 8.76 4.66
C ILE A 48 -6.79 10.20 4.58
N LEU A 49 -5.88 11.17 4.40
CA LEU A 49 -6.23 12.58 4.25
C LEU A 49 -7.25 12.80 3.12
N MET A 50 -7.07 12.13 1.98
CA MET A 50 -7.91 12.32 0.79
C MET A 50 -9.17 11.45 0.77
N ASN A 51 -9.16 10.30 1.45
CA ASN A 51 -10.25 9.32 1.43
C ASN A 51 -11.13 9.36 2.70
N GLY A 52 -10.73 10.12 3.73
CA GLY A 52 -11.50 10.30 4.96
C GLY A 52 -11.74 9.00 5.74
N GLY A 53 -12.98 8.79 6.20
CA GLY A 53 -13.37 7.63 7.02
C GLY A 53 -12.96 6.28 6.42
N PRO A 54 -13.31 5.96 5.16
CA PRO A 54 -12.86 4.73 4.50
C PRO A 54 -11.33 4.59 4.45
N GLY A 55 -10.61 5.70 4.26
CA GLY A 55 -9.14 5.72 4.35
C GLY A 55 -8.63 5.21 5.68
N THR A 56 -9.25 5.58 6.80
CA THR A 56 -8.85 5.10 8.15
C THR A 56 -9.10 3.61 8.38
N VAL A 57 -9.96 2.97 7.58
CA VAL A 57 -10.24 1.53 7.67
C VAL A 57 -9.27 0.73 6.79
N TYR A 58 -9.12 1.14 5.52
CA TYR A 58 -8.36 0.37 4.53
C TYR A 58 -6.87 0.74 4.48
N GLY A 59 -6.49 1.96 4.88
CA GLY A 59 -5.10 2.41 4.92
C GLY A 59 -4.23 1.58 5.87
N PRO A 60 -4.62 1.37 7.15
CA PRO A 60 -3.88 0.49 8.06
C PRO A 60 -3.76 -0.95 7.55
N ARG A 61 -4.81 -1.49 6.92
CA ARG A 61 -4.80 -2.83 6.31
C ARG A 61 -3.79 -2.93 5.16
N ALA A 62 -3.63 -1.88 4.37
CA ALA A 62 -2.63 -1.83 3.32
C ALA A 62 -1.20 -1.78 3.86
N LEU A 63 -0.97 -1.03 4.94
CA LEU A 63 0.32 -1.02 5.63
C LEU A 63 0.65 -2.40 6.23
N GLU A 64 -0.32 -3.04 6.88
CA GLU A 64 -0.19 -4.39 7.44
C GLU A 64 0.13 -5.42 6.35
N ALA A 65 -0.61 -5.41 5.23
CA ALA A 65 -0.35 -6.29 4.09
C ALA A 65 1.06 -6.09 3.53
N PHE A 66 1.53 -4.84 3.45
CA PHE A 66 2.91 -4.56 3.04
C PHE A 66 3.93 -5.18 4.01
N MET A 67 3.74 -5.01 5.32
CA MET A 67 4.62 -5.56 6.35
C MET A 67 4.65 -7.10 6.31
N GLU A 68 3.51 -7.75 6.06
CA GLU A 68 3.42 -9.21 5.92
C GLU A 68 4.31 -9.71 4.76
N PHE A 69 4.19 -9.09 3.58
CA PHE A 69 5.03 -9.44 2.43
C PHE A 69 6.50 -9.04 2.60
N ALA A 70 6.78 -7.98 3.36
CA ALA A 70 8.15 -7.56 3.67
C ALA A 70 8.84 -8.54 4.64
N ALA A 71 8.09 -9.09 5.61
CA ALA A 71 8.58 -10.06 6.57
C ALA A 71 8.77 -11.47 5.96
N THR A 72 7.95 -11.83 4.96
CA THR A 72 8.04 -13.11 4.26
C THR A 72 8.18 -12.88 2.76
N PRO A 73 9.42 -12.74 2.23
CA PRO A 73 9.63 -12.52 0.81
C PRO A 73 9.18 -13.75 0.00
N VAL A 74 7.97 -13.70 -0.56
CA VAL A 74 7.50 -14.70 -1.50
C VAL A 74 8.23 -14.47 -2.83
N ARG A 75 9.16 -15.38 -3.14
CA ARG A 75 9.91 -15.41 -4.41
C ARG A 75 8.97 -15.25 -5.61
#